data_AF-A0A8T3RD70-F1
#
_entry.id   AF-A0A8T3RD70-F1
#
_cell.length_a   1.000
_cell.length_b   1.000
_cell.length_c   1.000
_cell.angle_alpha   90.00
_cell.angle_beta   90.00
_cell.angle_gamma   90.00
#
_symmetry.space_group_name_H-M   'P 1'
#
loop_
_entity.id
_entity.type
_entity.pdbx_description
1 polymer ?
#
loop_
_entity_poly.entity_id
_entity_poly.type
_entity_poly.pdbx_seq_one_letter_code
_entity_poly.pdbx_strand_id
1 'polypeptide(L)' 'NALISFLLVAAAIFFFVVRPMNRLADARKTEPDVSSITKDCPECLSSIPGAARRCAFCTSTQPA' A
#
# COMPACT_ATOMS: atom_id res chain seq x y z
N ASN A 1 28.97 9.51 29.56
CA ASN A 1 27.60 9.79 30.06
C ASN A 1 26.64 10.14 28.94
N ALA A 2 26.88 11.22 28.18
CA ALA A 2 25.97 11.68 27.10
C ALA A 2 25.61 10.60 26.05
N LEU A 3 26.57 9.76 25.64
CA LEU A 3 26.33 8.67 24.69
C LEU A 3 25.36 7.60 25.24
N ILE A 4 25.50 7.27 26.53
CA ILE A 4 24.68 6.26 27.21
C ILE A 4 23.25 6.79 27.38
N SER A 5 23.11 8.05 27.78
CA SER A 5 21.81 8.72 27.88
C SER A 5 21.12 8.80 26.51
N PHE A 6 21.86 9.12 25.44
CA PHE A 6 21.32 9.16 24.09
C PHE A 6 20.80 7.81 23.62
N LEU A 7 21.57 6.73 23.84
CA LEU A 7 21.16 5.38 23.46
C LEU A 7 19.93 4.90 24.22
N LEU A 8 19.80 5.23 25.52
CA LEU A 8 18.62 4.89 26.31
C LEU A 8 17.36 5.61 25.81
N VAL A 9 17.47 6.91 25.50
CA VAL A 9 16.33 7.69 24.97
C VAL A 9 15.96 7.20 23.56
N ALA A 10 16.94 6.93 22.70
CA ALA A 10 16.70 6.38 21.37
C ALA A 10 16.02 5.00 21.43
N ALA A 11 16.49 4.12 22.33
CA ALA A 11 15.86 2.82 22.55
C ALA A 11 14.42 2.98 23.06
N ALA A 12 14.18 3.87 24.02
CA ALA A 12 12.84 4.13 24.53
C ALA A 12 11.89 4.60 23.42
N ILE A 13 12.28 5.61 22.63
CA ILE A 13 11.44 6.13 21.54
C ILE A 13 11.21 5.04 20.47
N PHE A 14 12.24 4.29 20.11
CA PHE A 14 12.13 3.24 19.10
C PHE A 14 11.17 2.11 19.54
N PHE A 15 11.30 1.63 20.78
CA PHE A 15 10.45 0.54 21.28
C PHE A 15 9.03 0.98 21.63
N PHE A 16 8.85 2.17 22.20
CA PHE A 16 7.53 2.65 22.66
C PHE A 16 6.73 3.42 21.59
N VAL A 17 7.37 4.00 20.57
CA VAL A 17 6.68 4.79 19.54
C VAL A 17 6.81 4.12 18.18
N VAL A 18 8.03 3.91 17.68
CA VAL A 18 8.25 3.42 16.31
C VAL A 18 7.70 2.01 16.13
N ARG A 19 8.00 1.08 17.05
CA ARG A 19 7.55 -0.32 16.93
C ARG A 19 6.01 -0.47 16.97
N PRO A 20 5.26 0.12 17.91
CA PRO A 20 3.80 0.03 17.90
C PRO A 20 3.20 0.80 16.72
N MET A 21 3.75 1.96 16.34
CA MET A 21 3.24 2.70 15.18
C MET A 21 3.45 1.94 13.88
N ASN A 22 4.60 1.25 13.72
CA ASN A 22 4.85 0.37 12.58
C ASN A 22 3.96 -0.89 12.62
N ARG A 23 3.74 -1.48 13.79
CA ARG A 23 2.80 -2.61 13.98
C ARG A 23 1.36 -2.21 13.63
N LEU A 24 0.93 -1.00 14.01
CA LEU A 24 -0.38 -0.47 13.66
C LEU A 24 -0.46 -0.12 12.17
N ALA A 25 0.62 0.38 11.57
CA ALA A 25 0.69 0.64 10.13
C ALA A 25 0.65 -0.66 9.31
N ASP A 26 1.35 -1.71 9.76
CA ASP A 26 1.31 -3.04 9.14
C ASP A 26 -0.05 -3.73 9.35
N ALA A 27 -0.69 -3.55 10.52
CA ALA A 27 -2.05 -4.04 10.75
C ALA A 27 -3.11 -3.27 9.93
N ARG A 28 -2.85 -1.98 9.65
CA ARG A 28 -3.68 -1.14 8.78
C ARG A 28 -3.33 -1.27 7.29
N LYS A 29 -2.25 -1.96 6.92
CA LYS A 29 -2.08 -2.58 5.59
C LYS A 29 -3.03 -3.80 5.47
N THR A 30 -4.31 -3.54 5.69
CA THR A 30 -5.44 -4.31 5.16
C THR A 30 -6.03 -3.54 3.97
N GLU A 31 -5.22 -2.74 3.27
CA GLU A 31 -5.51 -2.51 1.87
C GLU A 31 -4.87 -3.69 1.14
N PRO A 32 -5.70 -4.64 0.63
CA PRO A 32 -5.18 -5.69 -0.22
C PRO A 32 -4.47 -4.96 -1.34
N ASP A 33 -3.24 -5.35 -1.58
CA ASP A 33 -2.43 -5.00 -2.73
C ASP A 33 -3.25 -4.42 -3.90
N VAL A 34 -3.52 -3.10 -3.85
CA VAL A 34 -4.36 -2.39 -4.82
C VAL A 34 -3.61 -2.33 -6.16
N SER A 35 -2.37 -2.82 -6.20
CA SER A 35 -1.55 -2.95 -7.40
C SER A 35 -1.77 -4.26 -8.15
N SER A 36 -2.50 -5.25 -7.61
CA SER A 36 -2.43 -6.63 -8.13
C SER A 36 -3.45 -7.03 -9.20
N ILE A 37 -4.39 -6.19 -9.63
CA ILE A 37 -5.18 -6.52 -10.83
C ILE A 37 -5.40 -5.26 -11.66
N THR A 38 -4.39 -4.82 -12.40
CA THR A 38 -4.61 -4.00 -13.59
C THR A 38 -4.58 -4.92 -14.81
N LYS A 39 -5.60 -4.86 -15.66
CA LYS A 39 -5.64 -5.56 -16.94
C LYS A 39 -5.55 -4.55 -18.08
N ASP A 40 -4.91 -4.92 -19.17
CA ASP A 40 -4.92 -4.09 -20.37
C ASP A 40 -6.21 -4.35 -21.15
N CYS A 41 -6.89 -3.28 -21.53
CA CYS A 41 -8.08 -3.35 -22.36
C CYS A 41 -7.71 -3.91 -23.75
N PRO A 42 -8.36 -4.97 -24.27
CA PRO A 42 -8.05 -5.54 -25.58
C PRO A 42 -8.38 -4.62 -26.76
N GLU A 43 -9.23 -3.61 -26.54
CA GLU A 43 -9.67 -2.68 -27.59
C GLU A 43 -8.74 -1.47 -27.74
N CYS A 44 -8.29 -0.90 -26.61
CA CYS A 44 -7.53 0.36 -26.60
C CYS A 44 -6.17 0.27 -25.90
N LEU A 45 -5.76 -0.91 -25.44
CA LEU A 45 -4.48 -1.20 -24.75
C LEU A 45 -4.17 -0.30 -23.54
N SER A 46 -5.19 0.34 -22.99
CA SER A 46 -5.04 1.14 -21.77
C SER A 46 -5.10 0.25 -20.53
N SER A 47 -4.23 0.50 -19.56
CA SER A 47 -4.26 -0.20 -18.28
C SER A 47 -5.46 0.26 -17.45
N ILE A 48 -6.34 -0.69 -17.13
CA ILE A 48 -7.58 -0.46 -16.37
C ILE A 48 -7.62 -1.39 -15.14
N PRO A 49 -8.41 -1.05 -14.10
CA PRO A 49 -8.63 -1.95 -12.97
C PRO A 49 -9.23 -3.28 -13.45
N GLY A 50 -8.76 -4.40 -12.91
CA GLY A 50 -9.17 -5.75 -13.27
C GLY A 50 -10.64 -6.04 -13.02
N ALA A 51 -11.18 -5.45 -11.96
CA ALA A 51 -12.61 -5.50 -11.65
C ALA A 51 -13.48 -4.59 -12.54
N ALA A 52 -12.87 -3.80 -13.44
CA ALA A 52 -13.65 -2.93 -14.33
C ALA A 52 -14.43 -3.75 -15.36
N ARG A 53 -15.76 -3.54 -15.38
CA ARG A 53 -16.67 -4.08 -16.41
C ARG A 53 -16.80 -3.19 -17.65
N ARG A 54 -16.33 -1.94 -17.57
CA ARG A 54 -16.26 -1.00 -18.70
C ARG A 54 -14.96 -0.23 -18.64
N CYS A 55 -14.32 -0.06 -19.80
CA CYS A 55 -13.09 0.70 -19.92
C CYS A 55 -13.35 2.21 -19.74
N ALA A 56 -12.51 2.92 -18.97
CA ALA A 56 -12.62 4.37 -18.79
C ALA A 56 -12.18 5.17 -20.02
N PHE A 57 -11.31 4.59 -20.86
CA PHE A 57 -10.71 5.27 -22.02
C PHE A 57 -11.54 5.12 -23.29
N CYS A 58 -12.04 3.91 -23.56
CA CYS A 58 -12.78 3.61 -24.79
C CYS A 58 -14.24 3.21 -24.56
N THR A 59 -14.71 3.17 -23.31
CA THR A 59 -16.09 2.79 -22.93
C THR A 59 -16.53 1.36 -23.34
N SER A 60 -15.62 0.55 -23.86
CA SER A 60 -15.90 -0.85 -24.23
C SER A 60 -16.19 -1.71 -23.01
N THR A 61 -17.06 -2.72 -23.17
CA THR A 61 -17.35 -3.70 -22.12
C THR A 61 -16.18 -4.65 -21.96
N GLN A 62 -15.75 -4.87 -20.72
CA GLN A 62 -14.61 -5.71 -20.39
C GLN A 62 -15.07 -7.04 -19.81
N PRO A 63 -14.47 -8.17 -20.23
CA PRO A 63 -14.76 -9.46 -19.62
C PRO A 63 -14.35 -9.42 -18.14
N ALA A 64 -15.17 -10.01 -17.29
CA ALA A 64 -14.95 -10.08 -15.85
C ALA A 64 -13.66 -10.84 -15.51
#